data_AF-A0A957F6Z5-F1
#
_entry.id   AF-A0A957F6Z5-F1
#
_cell.length_a   1.000
_cell.length_b   1.000
_cell.length_c   1.000
_cell.angle_alpha   90.00
_cell.angle_beta   90.00
_cell.angle_gamma   90.00
#
_symmetry.space_group_name_H-M   'P 1'
#
loop_
_entity.id
_entity.type
_entity.pdbx_description
1 polymer ?
#
loop_
_entity_poly.entity_id
_entity_poly.type
_entity_poly.pdbx_seq_one_letter_code
_entity_poly.pdbx_strand_id
1 'polypeptide(L)' 'PSCTSCGKCVQVCPTGALTNQGMTVAEMEKEHDFLPWILGGRTKHEWNW' A
#
# COMPACT_ATOMS: atom_id res chain seq x y z
N PRO A 1 6.52 -11.77 -13.82
CA PRO A 1 6.73 -10.76 -12.76
C PRO A 1 5.79 -9.57 -12.94
N SER A 2 4.69 -9.52 -12.17
CA SER A 2 3.68 -8.45 -12.22
C SER A 2 3.85 -7.41 -11.10
N CYS A 3 4.76 -7.66 -10.15
CA CYS A 3 5.06 -6.72 -9.07
C CYS A 3 5.83 -5.53 -9.62
N THR A 4 5.28 -4.32 -9.40
CA THR A 4 5.92 -3.04 -9.73
C THR A 4 6.53 -2.37 -8.49
N SER A 5 6.56 -3.08 -7.36
CA SER A 5 7.03 -2.56 -6.06
C SER A 5 6.24 -1.34 -5.56
N CYS A 6 4.98 -1.19 -5.99
CA CYS A 6 4.16 -0.03 -5.64
C CYS A 6 3.61 -0.03 -4.20
N GLY A 7 3.90 -1.05 -3.38
CA GLY A 7 3.48 -1.13 -1.97
C GLY A 7 1.97 -1.33 -1.70
N LYS A 8 1.09 -1.16 -2.69
CA LYS A 8 -0.38 -1.22 -2.55
C LYS A 8 -0.90 -2.49 -1.87
N CYS A 9 -0.37 -3.66 -2.24
CA CYS A 9 -0.77 -4.93 -1.65
C CYS A 9 -0.38 -5.05 -0.17
N VAL A 10 0.78 -4.48 0.20
CA VAL A 10 1.27 -4.47 1.58
C VAL A 10 0.39 -3.56 2.43
N GLN A 11 0.10 -2.35 1.96
CA GLN A 11 -0.72 -1.38 2.70
C GLN A 11 -2.18 -1.83 2.89
N VAL A 12 -2.80 -2.44 1.87
CA VAL A 12 -4.21 -2.90 1.97
C VAL A 12 -4.39 -4.21 2.75
N CYS A 13 -3.32 -4.98 2.98
CA CYS A 13 -3.43 -6.29 3.62
C CYS A 13 -3.87 -6.15 5.10
N PRO A 14 -5.06 -6.62 5.49
CA PRO A 14 -5.59 -6.40 6.84
C PRO A 14 -4.94 -7.32 7.87
N THR A 15 -4.45 -8.49 7.46
CA THR A 15 -3.87 -9.50 8.36
C THR A 15 -2.36 -9.35 8.55
N GLY A 16 -1.70 -8.49 7.77
CA GLY A 16 -0.24 -8.37 7.78
C GLY A 16 0.50 -9.52 7.11
N ALA A 17 -0.18 -10.40 6.34
CA ALA A 17 0.45 -11.50 5.62
C ALA A 17 1.46 -11.04 4.52
N LEU A 18 1.36 -9.77 4.10
CA LEU A 18 2.29 -9.15 3.17
C LEU A 18 3.02 -8.03 3.89
N THR A 19 4.35 -8.02 3.78
CA THR A 19 5.26 -6.98 4.29
C THR A 19 6.21 -6.55 3.18
N ASN A 20 6.84 -5.40 3.35
CA ASN A 20 7.95 -5.02 2.46
C ASN A 20 9.15 -5.92 2.74
N GLN A 21 9.93 -6.18 1.68
CA GLN A 21 11.13 -6.99 1.79
C GLN A 21 12.11 -6.38 2.79
N GLY A 22 12.61 -7.22 3.71
CA GLY A 22 13.51 -6.78 4.77
C GLY A 22 12.83 -6.21 6.01
N MET A 23 11.48 -6.17 6.05
CA MET A 23 10.72 -5.79 7.25
C MET A 23 9.87 -6.95 7.76
N THR A 24 9.81 -7.07 9.07
CA THR A 24 8.87 -7.96 9.74
C THR A 24 7.47 -7.35 9.78
N VAL A 25 6.47 -8.17 10.08
CA VAL A 25 5.09 -7.69 10.27
C VAL A 25 5.00 -6.69 11.42
N ALA A 26 5.82 -6.90 12.46
CA ALA A 26 5.82 -6.05 13.67
C ALA A 26 6.42 -4.66 13.42
N GLU A 27 7.37 -4.53 12.49
CA GLU A 27 8.00 -3.26 12.12
C GLU A 27 7.18 -2.46 11.09
N MET A 28 6.14 -3.07 10.51
CA MET A 28 5.44 -2.49 9.38
C MET A 28 4.30 -1.55 9.82
N GLU A 29 4.42 -0.27 9.49
CA GLU A 29 3.38 0.72 9.75
C GLU A 29 2.43 0.88 8.55
N LYS A 30 1.13 0.90 8.83
CA LYS A 30 0.09 1.13 7.83
C LYS A 30 -0.16 2.62 7.68
N GLU A 31 -0.04 3.14 6.47
CA GLU A 31 -0.49 4.50 6.18
C GLU A 31 -2.02 4.51 6.08
N HIS A 32 -2.68 5.13 7.05
CA HIS A 32 -4.14 5.26 7.04
C HIS A 32 -4.65 6.14 5.88
N ASP A 33 -3.87 7.14 5.46
CA ASP A 33 -4.22 8.03 4.35
C ASP A 33 -3.99 7.41 2.95
N PHE A 34 -3.40 6.21 2.91
CA PHE A 34 -3.10 5.49 1.67
C PHE A 34 -4.36 5.07 0.90
N LEU A 35 -5.42 4.69 1.61
CA LEU A 35 -6.69 4.29 1.02
C LEU A 35 -7.37 5.46 0.28
N PRO A 36 -7.54 6.64 0.91
CA PRO A 36 -7.97 7.85 0.22
C PRO A 36 -7.16 8.17 -1.04
N TRP A 37 -5.83 8.04 -1.00
CA TRP A 37 -4.96 8.26 -2.16
C TRP A 37 -5.26 7.29 -3.31
N ILE A 38 -5.37 5.97 -3.04
CA ILE A 38 -5.74 5.00 -4.09
C ILE A 38 -7.10 5.34 -4.69
N LEU A 39 -8.07 5.67 -3.85
CA LEU A 39 -9.43 5.98 -4.30
C LEU A 39 -9.45 7.26 -5.13
N GLY A 40 -8.72 8.30 -4.73
CA GLY A 40 -8.54 9.54 -5.50
C GLY A 40 -7.91 9.29 -6.87
N GLY A 41 -6.79 8.56 -6.92
CA GLY A 41 -6.13 8.21 -8.18
C GLY A 41 -7.00 7.37 -9.12
N ARG A 42 -7.83 6.46 -8.59
CA ARG A 42 -8.74 5.63 -9.42
C ARG A 42 -9.98 6.38 -9.91
N THR A 43 -10.61 7.17 -9.04
CA THR A 43 -11.89 7.80 -9.34
C THR A 43 -11.74 9.14 -10.03
N LYS A 44 -10.73 9.93 -9.63
CA LYS A 44 -10.50 11.29 -10.13
C LYS A 44 -9.33 11.39 -11.10
N HIS A 45 -8.58 10.31 -11.31
CA HIS A 45 -7.32 10.30 -12.09
C HIS A 45 -6.24 11.25 -11.53
N GLU A 46 -6.29 11.54 -10.22
CA GLU A 46 -5.32 12.40 -9.52
C GLU A 46 -4.31 11.54 -8.76
N TRP A 47 -3.12 11.34 -9.33
CA TRP A 47 -2.01 10.61 -8.72
C TRP A 47 -0.97 11.57 -8.13
N ASN A 48 -1.42 12.56 -7.37
CA ASN A 48 -0.52 13.43 -6.61
C ASN A 48 -0.18 12.73 -5.30
N TRP A 49 1.11 12.64 -4.99
CA TRP A 49 1.62 12.08 -3.74
C TRP A 49 1.75 13.21 -2.72
#